data_AF-A0A2M8CYJ8-F1
#
_entry.id   AF-A0A2M8CYJ8-F1
#
_cell.length_a   1.000
_cell.length_b   1.000
_cell.length_c   1.000
_cell.angle_alpha   90.00
_cell.angle_beta   90.00
_cell.angle_gamma   90.00
#
_symmetry.space_group_name_H-M   'P 1'
#
loop_
_entity.id
_entity.type
_entity.pdbx_description
1 polymer ?
#
loop_
_entity_poly.entity_id
_entity_poly.type
_entity_poly.pdbx_seq_one_letter_code
_entity_poly.pdbx_strand_id
1 'polypeptide(L)'
;MTRKWTEEQRKKQAEIIRQRRPWEKSTGPRTPQGKMRSRMNAIRHGFRSQAYRAFRQALRRQARFVTYVRLLRIRFSVQGKCFNLLQKFNTIGLSRKLCSAIFSGHLPVFFVAALARSGDSCYLAILIK
;
A
#
# COMPACT_ATOMS: atom_id res chain seq x y z
N MET A 1 39.44 -3.59 23.09
CA MET A 1 39.99 -2.34 22.51
C MET A 1 40.38 -2.61 21.05
N THR A 2 40.09 -1.69 20.13
CA THR A 2 40.47 -1.81 18.72
C THR A 2 41.96 -1.50 18.56
N ARG A 3 42.72 -2.36 17.85
CA ARG A 3 44.14 -2.12 17.57
C ARG A 3 44.32 -0.78 16.85
N LYS A 4 45.05 0.15 17.45
CA LYS A 4 45.46 1.41 16.81
C LYS A 4 46.73 1.18 16.00
N TRP A 5 46.67 1.36 14.69
CA TRP A 5 47.83 1.24 13.81
C TRP A 5 48.68 2.51 13.87
N THR A 6 50.00 2.36 14.03
CA THR A 6 50.95 3.47 13.86
C THR A 6 51.16 3.76 12.36
N GLU A 7 51.65 4.95 12.05
CA GLU A 7 51.82 5.37 10.66
C GLU A 7 52.87 4.52 9.92
N GLU A 8 53.96 4.15 10.58
CA GLU A 8 54.97 3.22 10.05
C GLU A 8 54.38 1.85 9.71
N GLN A 9 53.51 1.32 10.57
CA GLN A 9 52.85 0.04 10.33
C GLN A 9 51.91 0.12 9.12
N ARG A 10 51.20 1.23 8.93
CA ARG A 10 50.35 1.43 7.74
C ARG A 10 51.18 1.48 6.46
N LYS A 11 52.31 2.20 6.46
CA LYS A 11 53.23 2.28 5.31
C LYS A 11 53.79 0.91 4.94
N LYS A 12 54.30 0.16 5.93
CA LYS A 12 54.80 -1.22 5.72
C LYS A 12 53.71 -2.14 5.16
N GLN A 13 52.48 -2.04 5.68
CA GLN A 13 51.36 -2.84 5.18
C GLN A 13 50.95 -2.43 3.76
N ALA A 14 51.00 -1.14 3.43
CA ALA A 14 50.74 -0.64 2.09
C ALA A 14 51.76 -1.18 1.08
N GLU A 15 53.06 -1.21 1.43
CA GLU A 15 54.11 -1.81 0.59
C GLU A 15 53.86 -3.30 0.35
N ILE A 16 53.54 -4.06 1.41
CA ILE A 16 53.20 -5.49 1.29
C ILE A 16 52.00 -5.70 0.37
N ILE A 17 50.94 -4.87 0.51
CA ILE A 17 49.74 -4.96 -0.33
C ILE A 17 50.09 -4.62 -1.80
N ARG A 18 50.92 -3.60 -2.04
CA ARG A 18 51.40 -3.23 -3.39
C ARG A 18 52.28 -4.30 -4.02
N GLN A 19 53.10 -5.00 -3.25
CA GLN A 19 53.91 -6.12 -3.74
C GLN A 19 53.04 -7.34 -4.04
N ARG A 20 52.13 -7.70 -3.13
CA ARG A 20 51.31 -8.92 -3.25
C ARG A 20 50.16 -8.80 -4.26
N ARG A 21 49.74 -7.57 -4.57
CA ARG A 21 48.69 -7.24 -5.56
C ARG A 21 47.49 -8.20 -5.52
N PRO A 22 46.87 -8.43 -4.35
CA PRO A 22 45.86 -9.47 -4.20
C PRO A 22 44.65 -9.29 -5.14
N TRP A 23 44.39 -8.07 -5.59
CA TRP A 23 43.34 -7.77 -6.59
C TRP A 23 43.56 -8.49 -7.93
N GLU A 24 44.78 -8.82 -8.32
CA GLU A 24 45.06 -9.57 -9.55
C GLU A 24 44.57 -11.02 -9.49
N LYS A 25 44.55 -11.59 -8.29
CA LYS A 25 44.06 -12.95 -8.04
C LYS A 25 42.59 -12.98 -7.61
N SER A 26 42.02 -11.83 -7.26
CA SER A 26 40.62 -11.72 -6.85
C SER A 26 39.71 -11.91 -8.07
N THR A 27 39.38 -13.17 -8.33
CA THR A 27 38.39 -13.52 -9.35
C THR A 27 37.06 -13.73 -8.64
N GLY A 28 36.09 -12.86 -8.94
CA GLY A 28 34.71 -13.10 -8.54
C GLY A 28 34.19 -14.43 -9.12
N PRO A 29 32.99 -14.87 -8.75
CA PRO A 29 32.43 -16.11 -9.26
C PRO A 29 32.25 -16.06 -10.80
N ARG A 30 33.09 -16.80 -11.51
CA ARG A 30 33.05 -16.90 -12.99
C ARG A 30 31.99 -17.88 -13.49
N THR A 31 31.72 -18.93 -12.73
CA THR A 31 30.76 -19.97 -13.09
C THR A 31 29.32 -19.59 -12.72
N PRO A 32 28.30 -20.09 -13.45
CA PRO A 32 26.90 -19.91 -13.08
C PRO A 32 26.58 -20.35 -11.65
N GLN A 33 27.13 -21.49 -11.22
CA GLN A 33 26.97 -22.03 -9.86
C GLN A 33 27.59 -21.09 -8.83
N GLY A 34 28.77 -20.53 -9.11
CA GLY A 34 29.42 -19.55 -8.25
C GLY A 34 28.59 -18.28 -8.08
N LYS A 35 28.01 -17.78 -9.18
CA LYS A 35 27.13 -16.59 -9.15
C LYS A 35 25.88 -16.85 -8.33
N MET A 36 25.29 -18.04 -8.47
CA MET A 36 24.13 -18.45 -7.68
C MET A 36 24.44 -18.49 -6.18
N ARG A 37 25.59 -19.04 -5.78
CA ARG A 37 26.03 -19.02 -4.38
C ARG A 37 26.26 -17.59 -3.87
N SER A 38 26.93 -16.76 -4.65
CA SER A 38 27.18 -15.36 -4.29
C SER A 38 25.88 -14.55 -4.11
N ARG A 39 24.86 -14.80 -4.94
CA ARG A 39 23.51 -14.19 -4.79
C ARG A 39 22.90 -14.44 -3.41
N MET A 40 23.16 -15.59 -2.79
CA MET A 40 22.60 -15.94 -1.47
C MET A 40 23.12 -15.04 -0.36
N ASN A 41 24.32 -14.44 -0.51
CA ASN A 41 24.86 -13.50 0.47
C ASN A 41 23.96 -12.28 0.69
N ALA A 42 23.22 -11.85 -0.35
CA ALA A 42 22.27 -10.73 -0.24
C ALA A 42 21.11 -11.03 0.73
N ILE A 43 20.78 -12.30 0.96
CA ILE A 43 19.68 -12.71 1.85
C ILE A 43 20.12 -12.73 3.32
N ARG A 44 21.42 -12.75 3.59
CA ARG A 44 21.93 -12.84 4.97
C ARG A 44 21.72 -11.55 5.76
N HIS A 45 21.82 -10.40 5.09
CA HIS A 45 21.82 -9.08 5.74
C HIS A 45 20.99 -8.03 4.99
N GLY A 46 20.78 -6.88 5.63
CA GLY A 46 20.11 -5.72 5.04
C GLY A 46 18.65 -5.97 4.67
N PHE A 47 18.18 -5.26 3.64
CA PHE A 47 16.77 -5.19 3.26
C PHE A 47 16.21 -6.43 2.54
N ARG A 48 17.07 -7.40 2.21
CA ARG A 48 16.63 -8.67 1.61
C ARG A 48 16.66 -9.82 2.62
N SER A 49 17.06 -9.55 3.86
CA SER A 49 17.00 -10.50 4.97
C SER A 49 15.59 -10.99 5.24
N GLN A 50 15.50 -12.21 5.77
CA GLN A 50 14.22 -12.81 6.13
C GLN A 50 13.45 -11.95 7.14
N ALA A 51 14.14 -11.45 8.17
CA ALA A 51 13.57 -10.55 9.17
C ALA A 51 12.98 -9.29 8.51
N TYR A 52 13.74 -8.64 7.63
CA TYR A 52 13.25 -7.43 6.95
C TYR A 52 12.13 -7.72 5.94
N ARG A 53 12.13 -8.91 5.31
CA ARG A 53 11.02 -9.36 4.46
C ARG A 53 9.74 -9.55 5.28
N ALA A 54 9.83 -10.16 6.46
CA ALA A 54 8.69 -10.34 7.37
C ALA A 54 8.17 -8.98 7.86
N PHE A 55 9.07 -8.09 8.27
CA PHE A 55 8.73 -6.72 8.67
C PHE A 55 8.00 -5.95 7.57
N ARG A 56 8.51 -5.97 6.32
CA ARG A 56 7.84 -5.35 5.17
C ARG A 56 6.45 -5.94 4.90
N GLN A 57 6.27 -7.25 5.09
CA GLN A 57 4.95 -7.86 4.94
C GLN A 57 3.99 -7.37 6.02
N ALA A 58 4.44 -7.25 7.27
CA ALA A 58 3.63 -6.71 8.36
C ALA A 58 3.18 -5.26 8.06
N LEU A 59 4.09 -4.39 7.60
CA LEU A 59 3.75 -3.02 7.22
C LEU A 59 2.73 -2.96 6.07
N ARG A 60 2.84 -3.84 5.08
CA ARG A 60 1.84 -3.92 3.99
C ARG A 60 0.47 -4.35 4.49
N ARG A 61 0.42 -5.29 5.43
CA ARG A 61 -0.84 -5.73 6.07
C ARG A 61 -1.47 -4.57 6.85
N GLN A 62 -0.67 -3.86 7.63
CA GLN A 62 -1.11 -2.68 8.39
C GLN A 62 -1.66 -1.59 7.46
N ALA A 63 -0.96 -1.28 6.35
CA ALA A 63 -1.42 -0.27 5.40
C ALA A 63 -2.79 -0.63 4.80
N ARG A 64 -2.99 -1.90 4.43
CA ARG A 64 -4.30 -2.39 3.94
C ARG A 64 -5.39 -2.25 4.98
N PHE A 65 -5.10 -2.61 6.23
CA PHE A 65 -6.05 -2.47 7.34
C PHE A 65 -6.46 -1.02 7.55
N VAL A 66 -5.50 -0.08 7.57
CA VAL A 66 -5.79 1.36 7.72
C VAL A 66 -6.65 1.86 6.57
N THR A 67 -6.37 1.47 5.33
CA THR A 67 -7.22 1.81 4.18
C THR A 67 -8.64 1.27 4.37
N TYR A 68 -8.79 0.02 4.80
CA TYR A 68 -10.11 -0.58 5.03
C TYR A 68 -10.92 0.16 6.10
N VAL A 69 -10.29 0.47 7.25
CA VAL A 69 -10.95 1.23 8.32
C VAL A 69 -11.39 2.62 7.84
N ARG A 70 -10.55 3.30 7.03
CA ARG A 70 -10.91 4.59 6.42
C ARG A 70 -12.13 4.46 5.50
N LEU A 71 -12.17 3.43 4.66
CA LEU A 71 -13.29 3.18 3.76
C LEU A 71 -14.59 2.87 4.53
N LEU A 72 -14.51 2.05 5.58
CA LEU A 72 -15.67 1.78 6.44
C LEU A 72 -16.17 3.06 7.11
N ARG A 73 -15.28 3.90 7.65
CA ARG A 73 -15.67 5.18 8.26
C ARG A 73 -16.43 6.08 7.28
N ILE A 74 -15.95 6.18 6.04
CA ILE A 74 -16.63 6.94 4.98
C ILE A 74 -18.00 6.32 4.68
N ARG A 75 -18.06 4.99 4.52
CA ARG A 75 -19.31 4.26 4.25
C ARG A 75 -20.37 4.49 5.33
N PHE A 76 -20.00 4.35 6.62
CA PHE A 76 -20.92 4.60 7.72
C PHE A 76 -21.35 6.06 7.82
N SER A 77 -20.45 7.02 7.52
CA SER A 77 -20.81 8.44 7.49
C SER A 77 -21.82 8.76 6.39
N VAL A 78 -21.65 8.17 5.20
CA VAL A 78 -22.60 8.33 4.09
C VAL A 78 -23.93 7.65 4.40
N GLN A 79 -23.91 6.41 4.92
CA GLN A 79 -25.14 5.70 5.30
C GLN A 79 -25.93 6.45 6.39
N GLY A 80 -25.26 7.01 7.41
CA GLY A 80 -25.92 7.82 8.43
C GLY A 80 -26.54 9.11 7.86
N LYS A 81 -25.87 9.76 6.90
CA LYS A 81 -26.43 10.93 6.19
C LYS A 81 -27.63 10.54 5.31
N CYS A 82 -27.54 9.43 4.57
CA CYS A 82 -28.66 8.92 3.76
C CYS A 82 -29.85 8.51 4.64
N PHE A 83 -29.62 7.91 5.80
CA PHE A 83 -30.69 7.56 6.76
C PHE A 83 -31.39 8.81 7.31
N ASN A 84 -30.62 9.84 7.68
CA ASN A 84 -31.19 11.13 8.11
C ASN A 84 -31.96 11.84 6.99
N LEU A 85 -31.52 11.72 5.73
CA LEU A 85 -32.29 12.22 4.57
C LEU A 85 -33.59 11.42 4.37
N LEU A 86 -33.56 10.08 4.47
CA LEU A 86 -34.76 9.25 4.35
C LEU A 86 -35.78 9.51 5.46
N GLN A 87 -35.34 9.80 6.69
CA GLN A 87 -36.25 10.25 7.75
C GLN A 87 -36.93 11.59 7.41
N LYS A 88 -36.21 12.53 6.79
CA LYS A 88 -36.79 13.81 6.29
C LYS A 88 -37.76 13.63 5.12
N PHE A 89 -37.63 12.58 4.31
CA PHE A 89 -38.62 12.27 3.27
C PHE A 89 -39.88 11.58 3.82
N ASN A 90 -39.76 10.86 4.93
CA ASN A 90 -40.89 10.21 5.59
C ASN A 90 -41.86 11.24 6.21
N THR A 91 -41.37 12.44 6.58
CA THR A 91 -42.21 13.57 7.01
C THR A 91 -42.98 14.24 5.87
N ILE A 92 -42.67 13.91 4.61
CA ILE A 92 -43.32 14.46 3.39
C ILE A 92 -44.39 13.49 2.86
N GLY A 93 -44.66 12.38 3.56
CA GLY A 93 -45.77 11.47 3.22
C GLY A 93 -45.52 10.53 2.03
N LEU A 94 -44.25 10.28 1.66
CA LEU A 94 -43.95 9.22 0.68
C LEU A 94 -44.07 7.83 1.33
N SER A 95 -44.95 6.99 0.78
CA SER A 95 -45.17 5.60 1.18
C SER A 95 -43.86 4.81 1.30
N ARG A 96 -43.68 4.07 2.41
CA ARG A 96 -42.51 3.20 2.67
C ARG A 96 -42.17 2.24 1.52
N LYS A 97 -43.17 1.84 0.72
CA LYS A 97 -42.99 0.95 -0.45
C LYS A 97 -42.19 1.60 -1.58
N LEU A 98 -42.29 2.93 -1.76
CA LEU A 98 -41.50 3.68 -2.74
C LEU A 98 -40.03 3.80 -2.32
N CYS A 99 -39.76 4.00 -1.02
CA CYS A 99 -38.39 4.08 -0.49
C CYS A 99 -37.62 2.74 -0.58
N SER A 100 -38.28 1.59 -0.38
CA SER A 100 -37.59 0.29 -0.46
C SER A 100 -37.26 -0.12 -1.91
N ALA A 101 -38.06 0.31 -2.89
CA ALA A 101 -37.79 0.09 -4.32
C ALA A 101 -36.59 0.90 -4.82
N ILE A 102 -36.44 2.15 -4.34
CA ILE A 102 -35.28 3.02 -4.64
C ILE A 102 -33.95 2.39 -4.19
N PHE A 103 -33.94 1.75 -3.00
CA PHE A 103 -32.72 1.22 -2.39
C PHE A 103 -32.32 -0.20 -2.88
N SER A 104 -33.20 -0.90 -3.60
CA SER A 104 -32.96 -2.25 -4.13
C SER A 104 -32.47 -2.28 -5.58
N GLY A 105 -32.27 -1.12 -6.21
CA GLY A 105 -31.71 -1.00 -7.56
C GLY A 105 -32.72 -1.22 -8.70
N HIS A 106 -34.02 -1.31 -8.39
CA HIS A 106 -35.09 -1.35 -9.39
C HIS A 106 -35.90 -0.06 -9.33
N LEU A 107 -35.40 0.97 -10.02
CA LEU A 107 -36.17 2.18 -10.29
C LEU A 107 -36.58 2.21 -11.78
N PRO A 108 -37.89 2.33 -12.09
CA PRO A 108 -38.33 2.56 -13.45
C PRO A 108 -37.83 3.93 -13.94
N VAL A 109 -37.36 3.96 -15.19
CA VAL A 109 -36.70 5.09 -15.88
C VAL A 109 -37.47 6.43 -15.75
N PHE A 110 -38.80 6.36 -15.63
CA PHE A 110 -39.66 7.54 -15.46
C PHE A 110 -39.40 8.33 -14.16
N PHE A 111 -38.90 7.70 -13.10
CA PHE A 111 -38.64 8.40 -11.82
C PHE A 111 -37.32 9.18 -11.84
N VAL A 112 -36.35 8.75 -12.67
CA VAL A 112 -35.07 9.46 -12.88
C VAL A 112 -35.31 10.83 -13.51
N ALA A 113 -36.30 10.94 -14.41
CA ALA A 113 -36.65 12.20 -15.07
C ALA A 113 -37.32 13.21 -14.11
N ALA A 114 -38.06 12.74 -13.10
CA ALA A 114 -38.69 13.63 -12.11
C ALA A 114 -37.67 14.22 -11.13
N LEU A 115 -36.66 13.44 -10.72
CA LEU A 115 -35.58 13.89 -9.84
C LEU A 115 -34.56 14.79 -10.57
N ALA A 116 -34.38 14.65 -11.88
CA ALA A 116 -33.54 15.56 -12.67
C ALA A 116 -34.10 17.00 -12.75
N ARG A 117 -35.40 17.19 -12.51
CA ARG A 117 -36.05 18.52 -12.51
C ARG A 117 -36.02 19.24 -11.14
N SER A 118 -35.67 18.56 -10.04
CA SER A 118 -35.64 19.20 -8.70
C SER A 118 -34.37 19.98 -8.40
N GLY A 119 -33.37 20.00 -9.29
CA GLY A 119 -32.12 20.75 -9.09
C GLY A 119 -31.22 20.20 -7.98
N ASP A 120 -31.55 19.03 -7.41
CA ASP A 120 -30.77 18.40 -6.36
C ASP A 120 -29.50 17.76 -6.93
N SER A 121 -28.43 18.56 -6.91
CA SER A 121 -27.04 18.25 -7.32
C SER A 121 -26.43 16.98 -6.69
N CYS A 122 -27.11 16.34 -5.75
CA CYS A 122 -26.68 15.10 -5.10
C CYS A 122 -26.84 13.85 -5.98
N TYR A 123 -27.81 13.81 -6.91
CA TYR A 123 -28.08 12.60 -7.72
C TYR A 123 -27.29 12.55 -9.03
N LEU A 124 -26.85 13.69 -9.56
CA LEU A 124 -25.99 13.72 -10.77
C LEU A 124 -24.65 13.00 -10.57
N ALA A 125 -24.18 12.85 -9.32
CA ALA A 125 -22.95 12.13 -9.01
C ALA A 125 -23.09 10.59 -9.08
N ILE A 126 -24.31 10.05 -9.12
CA ILE A 126 -24.55 8.60 -9.20
C ILE A 126 -24.68 8.11 -10.65
N LEU A 127 -25.01 9.00 -11.59
CA LEU A 127 -25.25 8.65 -13.00
C LEU A 127 -24.03 8.80 -13.93
N ILE A 128 -22.89 9.28 -13.43
CA ILE A 128 -21.61 9.28 -14.18
C ILE A 128 -20.71 8.18 -13.61
N LYS A 129 -21.02 6.93 -13.94
CA LYS A 129 -20.06 5.82 -14.00
C LYS A 129 -20.61 4.63 -14.77
#